data_AF-A0A9E0XM19-F1
#
_entry.id   AF-A0A9E0XM19-F1
#
_cell.length_a   1.000
_cell.length_b   1.000
_cell.length_c   1.000
_cell.angle_alpha   90.00
_cell.angle_beta   90.00
_cell.angle_gamma   90.00
#
_symmetry.space_group_name_H-M   'P 1'
#
loop_
_entity.id
_entity.type
_entity.pdbx_description
1 polymer ?
#
loop_
_entity_poly.entity_id
_entity_poly.type
_entity_poly.pdbx_seq_one_letter_code
_entity_poly.pdbx_strand_id
1 'polypeptide(L)'
;MPLLDFPQRILPVGKSCGLLAALTMLLALPSLAGAREYHCVPEIKYECDKIQCKRITENFQHAESFTYNDKNAVFSACLWTNCYAGKAKVFRNKSAGTTLAIAKLKPLNGVSGYMPIIASLTYDAAGNFNATWQYGSQSTTFDLGKCQIKRKN
;
A
#
# COMPACT_ATOMS: atom_id res chain seq x y z
N MET A 1 -33.51 -4.71 84.88
CA MET A 1 -33.51 -6.06 85.45
C MET A 1 -34.04 -7.02 84.38
N PRO A 2 -33.45 -8.20 84.09
CA PRO A 2 -32.05 -8.68 84.13
C PRO A 2 -31.41 -8.69 82.70
N LEU A 3 -30.09 -8.65 82.45
CA LEU A 3 -28.97 -9.59 82.69
C LEU A 3 -29.14 -10.96 82.01
N LEU A 4 -28.28 -11.27 81.01
CA LEU A 4 -27.66 -12.56 80.65
C LEU A 4 -26.68 -12.28 79.48
N ASP A 5 -25.37 -12.12 79.68
CA ASP A 5 -24.26 -13.10 79.87
C ASP A 5 -23.60 -13.61 78.56
N PHE A 6 -22.26 -13.68 78.63
CA PHE A 6 -21.15 -13.85 77.64
C PHE A 6 -21.16 -15.17 76.80
N PRO A 7 -20.23 -15.50 75.84
CA PRO A 7 -18.84 -15.00 75.65
C PRO A 7 -18.23 -14.86 74.22
N GLN A 8 -17.08 -14.18 74.19
CA GLN A 8 -15.81 -14.39 73.45
C GLN A 8 -15.76 -14.75 71.94
N ARG A 9 -14.93 -13.95 71.24
CA ARG A 9 -13.71 -14.32 70.48
C ARG A 9 -13.70 -14.13 68.94
N ILE A 10 -12.57 -13.51 68.53
CA ILE A 10 -11.79 -13.64 67.28
C ILE A 10 -12.13 -12.67 66.12
N LEU A 11 -11.25 -11.69 65.94
CA LEU A 11 -10.99 -11.04 64.64
C LEU A 11 -10.31 -12.04 63.69
N PRO A 12 -10.57 -11.94 62.38
CA PRO A 12 -9.43 -11.54 61.54
C PRO A 12 -9.78 -10.49 60.48
N VAL A 13 -8.79 -9.61 60.28
CA VAL A 13 -8.61 -8.74 59.13
C VAL A 13 -8.51 -9.59 57.87
N GLY A 14 -9.27 -9.24 56.81
CA GLY A 14 -9.21 -9.96 55.54
C GLY A 14 -9.69 -9.12 54.36
N LYS A 15 -8.75 -8.39 53.75
CA LYS A 15 -8.87 -7.72 52.45
C LYS A 15 -9.44 -8.67 51.38
N SER A 16 -10.42 -8.22 50.62
CA SER A 16 -10.73 -8.80 49.29
C SER A 16 -11.39 -7.74 48.41
N CYS A 17 -10.54 -6.87 47.85
CA CYS A 17 -10.87 -5.98 46.74
C CYS A 17 -10.10 -6.50 45.52
N GLY A 18 -10.80 -6.69 44.40
CA GLY A 18 -10.20 -6.82 43.07
C GLY A 18 -10.12 -8.25 42.53
N LEU A 19 -11.17 -8.69 41.84
CA LEU A 19 -11.07 -9.83 40.92
C LEU A 19 -11.92 -9.70 39.64
N LEU A 20 -12.35 -8.48 39.29
CA LEU A 20 -13.22 -8.23 38.12
C LEU A 20 -12.61 -7.33 37.03
N ALA A 21 -11.28 -7.14 37.01
CA ALA A 21 -10.61 -6.25 36.06
C ALA A 21 -9.73 -6.95 35.00
N ALA A 22 -9.80 -8.28 34.86
CA ALA A 22 -8.84 -9.03 34.02
C ALA A 22 -9.37 -9.47 32.65
N LEU A 23 -10.67 -9.33 32.33
CA LEU A 23 -11.25 -9.96 31.12
C LEU A 23 -11.57 -9.02 29.95
N THR A 24 -11.30 -7.71 30.05
CA THR A 24 -11.59 -6.74 28.98
C THR A 24 -10.37 -6.28 28.17
N MET A 25 -9.14 -6.72 28.50
CA MET A 25 -7.92 -6.30 27.76
C MET A 25 -7.56 -7.16 26.52
N LEU A 26 -8.32 -8.21 26.20
CA LEU A 26 -7.93 -9.17 25.14
C LEU A 26 -8.46 -8.87 23.72
N LEU A 27 -9.15 -7.74 23.49
CA LEU A 27 -9.76 -7.44 22.18
C LEU A 27 -9.18 -6.24 21.43
N ALA A 28 -8.08 -5.63 21.92
CA ALA A 28 -7.38 -4.58 21.20
C ALA A 28 -6.03 -5.08 20.65
N LEU A 29 -6.05 -6.14 19.84
CA LEU A 29 -4.96 -6.37 18.90
C LEU A 29 -5.12 -5.34 17.77
N PRO A 30 -4.25 -4.32 17.65
CA PRO A 30 -4.22 -3.54 16.42
C PRO A 30 -3.96 -4.55 15.30
N SER A 31 -4.85 -4.60 14.31
CA SER A 31 -4.62 -5.42 13.14
C SER A 31 -3.25 -5.02 12.58
N LEU A 32 -2.26 -5.90 12.70
CA LEU A 32 -1.01 -5.81 11.93
C LEU A 32 -1.39 -6.08 10.47
N ALA A 33 -2.08 -5.13 9.84
CA ALA A 33 -2.11 -5.02 8.41
C ALA A 33 -0.69 -4.61 8.02
N GLY A 34 0.18 -5.61 7.85
CA GLY A 34 1.54 -5.41 7.34
C GLY A 34 1.49 -4.60 6.05
N ALA A 35 2.48 -3.73 5.89
CA ALA A 35 2.62 -2.89 4.71
C ALA A 35 2.60 -3.74 3.43
N ARG A 36 1.86 -3.33 2.42
CA ARG A 36 1.85 -4.01 1.12
C ARG A 36 2.72 -3.25 0.13
N GLU A 37 3.56 -4.01 -0.54
CA GLU A 37 4.32 -3.56 -1.68
C GLU A 37 3.81 -4.29 -2.92
N TYR A 38 3.35 -3.50 -3.89
CA TYR A 38 2.84 -3.97 -5.16
C TYR A 38 3.95 -3.80 -6.17
N HIS A 39 4.48 -4.89 -6.71
CA HIS A 39 5.52 -4.87 -7.73
C HIS A 39 4.94 -5.39 -9.04
N CYS A 40 4.80 -4.51 -10.03
CA CYS A 40 4.05 -4.74 -11.24
C CYS A 40 4.97 -4.70 -12.46
N VAL A 41 4.98 -5.79 -13.23
CA VAL A 41 5.84 -5.95 -14.41
C VAL A 41 4.94 -6.01 -15.65
N PRO A 42 5.13 -5.13 -16.63
CA PRO A 42 4.36 -5.16 -17.86
C PRO A 42 4.53 -6.47 -18.63
N GLU A 43 3.42 -6.97 -19.16
CA GLU A 43 3.35 -8.11 -20.10
C GLU A 43 2.96 -7.62 -21.50
N ILE A 44 2.24 -6.50 -21.57
CA ILE A 44 1.76 -5.88 -22.79
C ILE A 44 2.02 -4.38 -22.68
N LYS A 45 2.55 -3.79 -23.76
CA LYS A 45 2.80 -2.36 -23.87
C LYS A 45 2.15 -1.77 -25.11
N TYR A 46 1.52 -0.62 -24.94
CA TYR A 46 1.02 0.22 -26.03
C TYR A 46 1.67 1.59 -25.98
N GLU A 47 1.96 2.14 -27.14
CA GLU A 47 2.31 3.54 -27.29
C GLU A 47 1.19 4.23 -28.08
N CYS A 48 0.64 5.28 -27.50
CA CYS A 48 -0.46 6.03 -28.06
C CYS A 48 -0.01 7.43 -28.47
N ASP A 49 -0.32 7.79 -29.71
CA ASP A 49 -0.26 9.16 -30.21
C ASP A 49 -1.67 9.78 -30.23
N LYS A 50 -1.83 10.91 -30.93
CA LYS A 50 -3.12 11.62 -31.02
C LYS A 50 -4.20 10.88 -31.82
N ILE A 51 -3.80 9.87 -32.60
CA ILE A 51 -4.66 9.19 -33.59
C ILE A 51 -4.94 7.76 -33.13
N GLN A 52 -3.91 7.04 -32.64
CA GLN A 52 -4.02 5.61 -32.36
C GLN A 52 -3.08 5.12 -31.26
N CYS A 53 -3.39 3.93 -30.73
CA CYS A 53 -2.53 3.16 -29.85
C CYS A 53 -1.99 1.94 -30.59
N LYS A 54 -0.67 1.79 -30.64
CA LYS A 54 -0.01 0.64 -31.26
C LYS A 54 0.61 -0.24 -30.18
N ARG A 55 0.41 -1.55 -30.30
CA ARG A 55 1.10 -2.51 -29.43
C ARG A 55 2.58 -2.53 -29.81
N ILE A 56 3.45 -2.38 -28.83
CA ILE A 56 4.90 -2.47 -29.00
C ILE A 56 5.32 -3.92 -28.82
N THR A 57 5.92 -4.51 -29.85
CA THR A 57 6.43 -5.89 -29.85
C THR A 57 7.94 -5.94 -30.00
N GLU A 58 8.55 -4.95 -30.65
CA GLU A 58 9.99 -4.83 -30.82
C GLU A 58 10.59 -4.00 -29.68
N ASN A 59 11.75 -4.41 -29.17
CA ASN A 59 12.48 -3.71 -28.09
C ASN A 59 11.68 -3.56 -26.77
N PHE A 60 10.60 -4.31 -26.58
CA PHE A 60 9.93 -4.42 -25.29
C PHE A 60 10.85 -5.16 -24.32
N GLN A 61 11.64 -4.40 -23.57
CA GLN A 61 12.46 -4.96 -22.51
C GLN A 61 11.58 -5.14 -21.28
N HIS A 62 11.52 -6.35 -20.74
CA HIS A 62 10.94 -6.66 -19.42
C HIS A 62 11.61 -5.91 -18.23
N ALA A 63 12.47 -4.94 -18.52
CA ALA A 63 13.12 -4.08 -17.55
C ALA A 63 12.16 -3.04 -16.96
N GLU A 64 11.04 -2.75 -17.63
CA GLU A 64 10.06 -1.80 -17.10
C GLU A 64 9.33 -2.40 -15.90
N SER A 65 9.19 -1.61 -14.83
CA SER A 65 8.46 -2.04 -13.65
C SER A 65 7.90 -0.86 -12.87
N PHE A 66 6.78 -1.12 -12.20
CA PHE A 66 6.07 -0.17 -11.37
C PHE A 66 5.99 -0.72 -9.96
N THR A 67 6.25 0.12 -8.95
CA THR A 67 6.16 -0.30 -7.55
C THR A 67 5.38 0.71 -6.74
N TYR A 68 4.35 0.26 -6.01
CA TYR A 68 3.65 1.08 -5.04
C TYR A 68 3.79 0.49 -3.64
N ASN A 69 4.20 1.31 -2.68
CA ASN A 69 4.33 0.95 -1.28
C ASN A 69 3.31 1.73 -0.45
N ASP A 70 2.36 1.02 0.15
CA ASP A 70 1.25 1.67 0.86
C ASP A 70 1.65 2.30 2.20
N LYS A 71 2.69 1.78 2.87
CA LYS A 71 3.21 2.28 4.15
C LYS A 71 3.67 3.72 4.06
N ASN A 72 4.41 4.03 3.01
CA ASN A 72 4.99 5.34 2.80
C ASN A 72 4.35 6.09 1.64
N ALA A 73 3.32 5.53 1.01
CA ALA A 73 2.65 6.06 -0.18
C ALA A 73 3.64 6.47 -1.30
N VAL A 74 4.72 5.71 -1.48
CA VAL A 74 5.68 5.94 -2.56
C VAL A 74 5.27 5.12 -3.77
N PHE A 75 5.13 5.81 -4.89
CA PHE A 75 5.05 5.21 -6.22
C PHE A 75 6.39 5.40 -6.91
N SER A 76 6.92 4.33 -7.48
CA SER A 76 8.15 4.29 -8.24
C SER A 76 7.93 3.61 -9.58
N ALA A 77 8.68 4.02 -10.59
CA ALA A 77 8.70 3.39 -11.90
C ALA A 77 10.14 3.31 -12.39
N CYS A 78 10.58 2.13 -12.81
CA CYS A 78 11.81 1.96 -13.57
C CYS A 78 11.44 1.81 -15.03
N LEU A 79 11.89 2.76 -15.85
CA LEU A 79 11.57 2.90 -17.26
C LEU A 79 12.88 2.95 -18.05
N TRP A 80 13.07 1.97 -18.91
CA TRP A 80 14.34 1.75 -19.63
C TRP A 80 15.55 1.73 -18.67
N THR A 81 16.44 2.71 -18.76
CA THR A 81 17.68 2.82 -17.97
C THR A 81 17.56 3.68 -16.72
N ASN A 82 16.37 4.21 -16.41
CA ASN A 82 16.17 5.15 -15.31
C ASN A 82 15.04 4.73 -14.37
N CYS A 83 15.19 5.08 -13.09
CA CYS A 83 14.14 4.89 -12.10
C CYS A 83 13.71 6.23 -11.52
N TYR A 84 12.41 6.35 -11.29
CA TYR A 84 11.74 7.52 -10.79
C TYR A 84 10.94 7.16 -9.54
N ALA A 85 10.78 8.12 -8.63
CA ALA A 85 9.93 7.95 -7.45
C ALA A 85 9.23 9.25 -7.04
N GLY A 86 8.09 9.11 -6.36
CA GLY A 86 7.32 10.23 -5.83
C GLY A 86 6.25 9.78 -4.84
N LYS A 87 5.72 10.74 -4.08
CA LYS A 87 4.56 10.49 -3.21
C LYS A 87 3.30 10.41 -4.07
N ALA A 88 2.55 9.33 -3.92
CA ALA A 88 1.32 9.10 -4.66
C ALA A 88 0.10 9.72 -3.98
N LYS A 89 -0.81 10.22 -4.81
CA LYS A 89 -2.23 10.39 -4.44
C LYS A 89 -2.95 9.11 -4.80
N VAL A 90 -3.81 8.63 -3.90
CA VAL A 90 -4.43 7.31 -4.01
C VAL A 90 -5.94 7.43 -3.98
N PHE A 91 -6.58 6.85 -4.98
CA PHE A 91 -8.03 6.79 -5.12
C PHE A 91 -8.45 5.32 -5.08
N ARG A 92 -9.42 4.99 -4.23
CA ARG A 92 -9.89 3.62 -4.04
C ARG A 92 -11.35 3.54 -4.47
N ASN A 93 -11.63 2.70 -5.46
CA ASN A 93 -12.99 2.36 -5.84
C ASN A 93 -13.35 1.02 -5.20
N LYS A 94 -14.09 1.08 -4.08
CA LYS A 94 -14.51 -0.12 -3.35
C LYS A 94 -15.50 -0.99 -4.13
N SER A 95 -16.36 -0.37 -4.94
CA SER A 95 -17.36 -1.08 -5.76
C SER A 95 -16.69 -1.93 -6.84
N ALA A 96 -15.71 -1.36 -7.54
CA ALA A 96 -14.97 -2.06 -8.58
C ALA A 96 -13.78 -2.90 -8.06
N GLY A 97 -13.43 -2.78 -6.78
CA GLY A 97 -12.25 -3.45 -6.21
C GLY A 97 -10.92 -2.95 -6.77
N THR A 98 -10.86 -1.71 -7.27
CA THR A 98 -9.67 -1.13 -7.91
C THR A 98 -9.06 0.00 -7.10
N THR A 99 -7.74 0.14 -7.19
CA THR A 99 -6.97 1.24 -6.61
C THR A 99 -6.15 1.92 -7.68
N LEU A 100 -6.23 3.25 -7.73
CA LEU A 100 -5.43 4.12 -8.58
C LEU A 100 -4.42 4.87 -7.71
N ALA A 101 -3.13 4.75 -8.03
CA ALA A 101 -2.06 5.59 -7.50
C ALA A 101 -1.54 6.50 -8.62
N ILE A 102 -1.50 7.81 -8.40
CA ILE A 102 -0.98 8.80 -9.37
C ILE A 102 0.06 9.69 -8.69
N ALA A 103 1.16 9.96 -9.37
CA ALA A 103 2.23 10.78 -8.84
C ALA A 103 3.01 11.50 -9.94
N LYS A 104 3.61 12.65 -9.56
CA LYS A 104 4.74 13.22 -10.28
C LYS A 104 6.02 12.55 -9.75
N LEU A 105 6.67 11.75 -10.58
CA LEU A 105 7.86 10.98 -10.23
C LEU A 105 9.13 11.75 -10.64
N LYS A 106 10.08 11.88 -9.72
CA LYS A 106 11.38 12.50 -9.99
C LYS A 106 12.44 11.42 -10.21
N PRO A 107 13.45 11.64 -11.08
CA PRO A 107 14.56 10.70 -11.25
C PRO A 107 15.28 10.46 -9.92
N LEU A 108 15.60 9.20 -9.59
CA LEU A 108 16.27 8.83 -8.34
C LEU A 108 17.76 9.20 -8.32
N ASN A 109 18.44 9.10 -9.47
CA ASN A 109 19.89 9.18 -9.53
C ASN A 109 20.42 10.59 -9.91
N GLY A 110 19.55 11.60 -9.93
CA GLY A 110 19.94 12.99 -10.22
C GLY A 110 20.65 13.20 -11.58
N VAL A 111 20.58 12.21 -12.47
CA VAL A 111 21.26 12.26 -13.78
C VAL A 111 20.71 13.44 -14.56
N SER A 112 21.60 14.33 -14.99
CA SER A 112 21.23 15.52 -15.75
C SER A 112 20.56 15.13 -17.06
N GLY A 113 19.51 15.86 -17.43
CA GLY A 113 18.76 15.64 -18.68
C GLY A 113 17.45 14.86 -18.54
N TYR A 114 17.18 14.19 -17.42
CA TYR A 114 15.90 13.52 -17.19
C TYR A 114 14.88 14.42 -16.49
N MET A 115 13.73 14.61 -17.12
CA MET A 115 12.63 15.39 -16.56
C MET A 115 11.73 14.53 -15.66
N PRO A 116 11.10 15.12 -14.63
CA PRO A 116 10.05 14.44 -13.88
C PRO A 116 8.90 14.01 -14.80
N ILE A 117 8.32 12.84 -14.54
CA ILE A 117 7.18 12.30 -15.28
C ILE A 117 5.92 12.32 -14.43
N ILE A 118 4.76 12.36 -15.07
CA ILE A 118 3.50 12.01 -14.42
C ILE A 118 3.20 10.57 -14.80
N ALA A 119 2.96 9.73 -13.80
CA ALA A 119 2.60 8.35 -14.00
C ALA A 119 1.38 8.00 -13.14
N SER A 120 0.60 7.04 -13.62
CA SER A 120 -0.48 6.42 -12.89
C SER A 120 -0.34 4.89 -12.89
N LEU A 121 -0.82 4.26 -11.84
CA LEU A 121 -0.86 2.82 -11.67
C LEU A 121 -2.23 2.45 -11.12
N THR A 122 -3.03 1.74 -11.90
CA THR A 122 -4.30 1.16 -11.46
C THR A 122 -4.12 -0.34 -11.29
N TYR A 123 -4.54 -0.89 -10.16
CA TYR A 123 -4.52 -2.34 -9.92
C TYR A 123 -5.79 -2.81 -9.20
N ASP A 124 -6.12 -4.09 -9.39
CA ASP A 124 -7.23 -4.75 -8.72
C ASP A 124 -6.76 -5.77 -7.66
N ALA A 125 -7.72 -6.39 -6.97
CA ALA A 125 -7.45 -7.40 -5.96
C ALA A 125 -6.82 -8.69 -6.51
N ALA A 126 -7.01 -8.98 -7.81
CA ALA A 126 -6.40 -10.12 -8.50
C ALA A 126 -4.99 -9.80 -9.02
N GLY A 127 -4.49 -8.58 -8.76
CA GLY A 127 -3.18 -8.12 -9.20
C GLY A 127 -3.12 -7.78 -10.69
N ASN A 128 -4.23 -7.70 -11.42
CA ASN A 128 -4.20 -7.10 -12.76
C ASN A 128 -3.87 -5.63 -12.62
N PHE A 129 -3.01 -5.10 -13.49
CA PHE A 129 -2.73 -3.68 -13.50
C PHE A 129 -2.73 -3.08 -14.89
N ASN A 130 -2.96 -1.77 -14.92
CA ASN A 130 -2.50 -0.91 -15.98
C ASN A 130 -1.68 0.24 -15.39
N ALA A 131 -0.64 0.66 -16.08
CA ALA A 131 0.10 1.87 -15.77
C ALA A 131 0.10 2.78 -16.98
N THR A 132 0.00 4.08 -16.73
CA THR A 132 0.11 5.09 -17.78
C THR A 132 1.19 6.07 -17.41
N TRP A 133 1.99 6.46 -18.39
CA TRP A 133 3.03 7.45 -18.17
C TRP A 133 3.39 8.13 -19.49
N GLN A 134 3.99 9.30 -19.35
CA GLN A 134 4.43 10.10 -20.47
C GLN A 134 5.81 10.68 -20.18
N TYR A 135 6.70 10.55 -21.15
CA TYR A 135 7.99 11.22 -21.16
C TYR A 135 8.00 12.27 -22.28
N GLY A 136 8.08 13.55 -21.93
CA GLY A 136 7.96 14.64 -22.90
C GLY A 136 6.53 14.86 -23.39
N SER A 137 6.35 15.33 -24.62
CA SER A 137 5.06 15.82 -25.15
C SER A 137 4.44 14.98 -26.27
N GLN A 138 5.08 13.89 -26.70
CA GLN A 138 4.75 13.27 -28.00
C GLN A 138 3.87 12.03 -27.92
N SER A 139 4.10 11.13 -26.95
CA SER A 139 3.32 9.89 -26.82
C SER A 139 3.00 9.58 -25.36
N THR A 140 1.91 8.84 -25.15
CA THR A 140 1.53 8.26 -23.85
C THR A 140 1.66 6.76 -23.93
N THR A 141 2.37 6.19 -22.96
CA THR A 141 2.55 4.75 -22.84
C THR A 141 1.47 4.16 -21.94
N PHE A 142 0.96 3.00 -22.32
CA PHE A 142 0.05 2.18 -21.53
C PHE A 142 0.65 0.79 -21.37
N ASP A 143 0.98 0.46 -20.12
CA ASP A 143 1.50 -0.85 -19.75
C ASP A 143 0.41 -1.65 -19.05
N LEU A 144 0.28 -2.93 -19.37
CA LEU A 144 -0.66 -3.85 -18.76
C LEU A 144 0.07 -5.12 -18.35
N GLY A 145 -0.38 -5.74 -17.26
CA GLY A 145 0.19 -7.00 -16.80
C GLY A 145 -0.26 -7.37 -15.40
N LYS A 146 0.65 -7.98 -14.63
CA LYS A 146 0.40 -8.47 -13.28
C LYS A 146 1.31 -7.85 -12.22
N CYS A 147 0.75 -7.64 -11.04
CA CYS A 147 1.45 -7.26 -9.83
C CYS A 147 1.68 -8.48 -8.92
N GLN A 148 2.89 -8.60 -8.41
CA GLN A 148 3.21 -9.41 -7.24
C GLN A 148 3.00 -8.57 -5.98
N ILE A 149 2.18 -9.07 -5.05
CA ILE A 149 1.85 -8.37 -3.81
C ILE A 149 2.66 -8.98 -2.67
N LYS A 150 3.64 -8.24 -2.16
CA LYS A 150 4.46 -8.63 -1.01
C LYS A 150 3.95 -7.95 0.24
N ARG A 151 3.79 -8.70 1.33
CA ARG A 151 3.57 -8.14 2.67
C ARG A 151 4.93 -7.91 3.31
N LYS A 152 5.24 -6.66 3.66
CA LYS A 152 6.35 -6.29 4.52
C LYS A 152 5.83 -6.24 5.95
N ASN A 153 6.29 -7.21 6.76
CA ASN A 153 6.12 -7.20 8.21
C ASN A 153 6.91 -6.04 8.82
#